data_AF-A0A5C6RFD9-F1
#
_entry.id   AF-A0A5C6RFD9-F1
#
_cell.length_a   1.000
_cell.length_b   1.000
_cell.length_c   1.000
_cell.angle_alpha   90.00
_cell.angle_beta   90.00
_cell.angle_gamma   90.00
#
_symmetry.space_group_name_H-M   'P 1'
#
loop_
_entity.id
_entity.type
_entity.pdbx_description
1 polymer ?
#
loop_
_entity_poly.entity_id
_entity_poly.type
_entity_poly.pdbx_seq_one_letter_code
_entity_poly.pdbx_strand_id
1 'polypeptide(L)'
;ISVGDASVNQGDQFCVSVTADNFTDLVGMSFTLSYDASRLSFNQATNLNSSLPAFNAGANIGNPSPGFITVNWFEQSLNPITLPNGSV
;
A
#
# COMPACT_ATOMS: atom_id res chain seq x y z
N ILE A 1 -2.17 -8.66 4.95
CA ILE A 1 -2.44 -7.25 4.54
C ILE A 1 -3.76 -6.88 5.14
N SER A 2 -3.78 -5.79 5.90
CA SER A 2 -4.98 -5.25 6.53
C SER A 2 -5.15 -3.80 6.13
N VAL A 3 -6.40 -3.39 5.90
CA VAL A 3 -6.76 -2.02 5.54
C VAL A 3 -7.57 -1.44 6.70
N GLY A 4 -7.16 -0.28 7.21
CA GLY A 4 -7.89 0.41 8.27
C GLY A 4 -9.24 0.96 7.81
N ASP A 5 -9.99 1.51 8.76
CA ASP A 5 -11.24 2.21 8.50
C ASP A 5 -11.15 3.69 8.91
N ALA A 6 -12.03 4.50 8.34
CA ALA A 6 -12.19 5.90 8.68
C ALA A 6 -13.64 6.33 8.44
N SER A 7 -14.18 7.16 9.33
CA SER A 7 -15.45 7.86 9.14
C SER A 7 -15.17 9.34 8.87
N VAL A 8 -15.61 9.83 7.72
CA VAL A 8 -15.28 11.17 7.21
C VAL A 8 -16.52 11.84 6.60
N ASN A 9 -16.51 13.16 6.49
CA ASN A 9 -17.57 13.87 5.78
C ASN A 9 -17.29 13.91 4.27
N GLN A 10 -18.33 14.15 3.49
CA GLN A 10 -18.16 14.34 2.05
C GLN A 10 -17.28 15.57 1.77
N GLY A 11 -16.27 15.38 0.93
CA GLY A 11 -15.31 16.43 0.56
C GLY A 11 -14.04 16.47 1.40
N ASP A 12 -14.00 15.74 2.53
CA ASP A 12 -12.80 15.64 3.35
C ASP A 12 -11.73 14.79 2.66
N GLN A 13 -10.48 15.23 2.74
CA GLN A 13 -9.32 14.40 2.43
C GLN A 13 -8.92 13.60 3.67
N PHE A 14 -8.70 12.30 3.51
CA PHE A 14 -8.33 11.41 4.59
C PHE A 14 -7.31 10.36 4.14
N CYS A 15 -6.67 9.71 5.11
CA CYS A 15 -5.75 8.60 4.89
C CYS A 15 -6.29 7.35 5.56
N VAL A 16 -6.10 6.21 4.89
CA VAL A 16 -6.36 4.89 5.46
C VAL A 16 -5.04 4.12 5.50
N SER A 17 -4.70 3.57 6.67
CA SER A 17 -3.49 2.78 6.82
C SER A 17 -3.64 1.42 6.15
N VAL A 18 -2.63 1.02 5.39
CA VAL A 18 -2.49 -0.34 4.87
C VAL A 18 -1.31 -0.96 5.61
N THR A 19 -1.52 -2.10 6.24
CA THR A 19 -0.52 -2.73 7.11
C THR A 19 -0.19 -4.15 6.68
N ALA A 20 1.06 -4.53 6.93
CA ALA A 20 1.56 -5.87 6.72
C ALA A 20 1.27 -6.75 7.94
N ASP A 21 0.78 -7.97 7.68
CA ASP A 21 0.56 -9.00 8.69
C ASP A 21 1.10 -10.32 8.15
N ASN A 22 1.91 -11.00 8.96
CA ASN A 22 2.58 -12.25 8.64
C ASN A 22 3.51 -12.16 7.42
N PHE A 23 4.20 -11.03 7.25
CA PHE A 23 5.21 -10.85 6.20
C PHE A 23 6.56 -11.36 6.72
N THR A 24 6.80 -12.65 6.52
CA THR A 24 8.03 -13.35 6.90
C THR A 24 8.78 -13.79 5.64
N ASP A 25 10.09 -13.58 5.62
CA ASP A 25 10.98 -13.97 4.53
C ASP A 25 10.49 -13.53 3.13
N LEU A 26 9.99 -12.29 3.05
CA LEU A 26 9.43 -11.71 1.84
C LEU A 26 10.53 -11.34 0.84
N VAL A 27 10.41 -11.80 -0.40
CA VAL A 27 11.25 -11.37 -1.55
C VAL A 27 10.46 -10.58 -2.58
N GLY A 28 9.15 -10.47 -2.44
CA GLY A 28 8.29 -9.66 -3.28
C GLY A 28 6.83 -9.69 -2.84
N MET A 29 6.09 -8.67 -3.25
CA MET A 29 4.66 -8.56 -3.00
C MET A 29 3.97 -7.92 -4.21
N SER A 30 2.78 -8.43 -4.52
CA SER A 30 1.91 -7.87 -5.55
C SER A 30 0.46 -8.00 -5.10
N PHE A 31 -0.25 -6.87 -5.04
CA PHE A 31 -1.66 -6.85 -4.71
C PHE A 31 -2.36 -5.62 -5.29
N THR A 32 -3.69 -5.67 -5.31
CA THR A 32 -4.55 -4.57 -5.74
C THR A 32 -5.50 -4.21 -4.61
N LEU A 33 -5.57 -2.92 -4.27
CA LEU A 33 -6.62 -2.36 -3.44
C LEU A 33 -7.70 -1.79 -4.37
N SER A 34 -8.96 -2.06 -4.06
CA SER A 34 -10.09 -1.52 -4.79
C SER A 34 -10.92 -0.59 -3.92
N TYR A 35 -11.49 0.44 -4.53
CA TYR A 35 -12.39 1.39 -3.88
C TYR A 35 -13.52 1.81 -4.83
N ASP A 36 -14.64 2.28 -4.28
CA ASP A 36 -15.75 2.80 -5.08
C ASP A 36 -15.39 4.18 -5.66
N ALA A 37 -15.04 4.21 -6.95
CA ALA A 37 -14.64 5.42 -7.66
C ALA A 37 -15.77 6.44 -7.85
N SER A 38 -17.04 6.08 -7.59
CA SER A 38 -18.15 7.04 -7.57
C SER A 38 -18.20 7.86 -6.28
N ARG A 39 -17.49 7.41 -5.23
CA ARG A 39 -17.51 8.02 -3.89
C ARG A 39 -16.16 8.57 -3.45
N LEU A 40 -15.07 7.96 -3.90
CA LEU A 40 -13.71 8.29 -3.48
C LEU A 40 -12.81 8.53 -4.70
N SER A 41 -11.75 9.31 -4.49
CA SER A 41 -10.64 9.47 -5.44
C SER A 41 -9.31 9.19 -4.74
N PHE A 42 -8.41 8.51 -5.44
CA PHE A 42 -7.05 8.31 -4.94
C PHE A 42 -6.23 9.58 -5.21
N ASN A 43 -5.55 10.08 -4.17
CA ASN A 43 -4.69 11.26 -4.28
C ASN A 43 -3.21 10.82 -4.29
N GLN A 44 -2.76 10.17 -3.23
CA GLN A 44 -1.37 9.77 -3.06
C GLN A 44 -1.23 8.61 -2.07
N ALA A 45 -0.10 7.91 -2.15
CA ALA A 45 0.38 7.00 -1.11
C ALA A 45 1.56 7.64 -0.39
N THR A 46 1.55 7.63 0.94
CA THR A 46 2.60 8.20 1.79
C THR A 46 2.93 7.25 2.95
N ASN A 47 3.93 7.62 3.75
CA ASN A 47 4.37 6.84 4.91
C ASN A 47 4.69 5.38 4.57
N LEU A 48 5.40 5.20 3.46
CA LEU A 48 5.79 3.87 2.96
C LEU A 48 6.90 3.28 3.83
N ASN A 49 6.83 1.98 4.06
CA ASN A 49 7.77 1.28 4.92
C ASN A 49 9.23 1.36 4.44
N SER A 50 10.10 2.06 5.19
CA SER A 50 11.51 2.20 4.84
C SER A 50 12.35 0.93 5.01
N SER A 51 11.81 -0.12 5.65
CA SER A 51 12.47 -1.42 5.73
C SER A 51 12.38 -2.21 4.43
N LEU A 52 11.62 -1.74 3.43
CA LEU A 52 11.57 -2.29 2.08
C LEU A 52 12.49 -1.46 1.15
N PRO A 53 13.67 -1.98 0.75
CA PRO A 53 14.60 -1.27 -0.11
C PRO A 53 13.95 -0.80 -1.41
N ALA A 54 14.22 0.46 -1.77
CA ALA A 54 13.70 1.11 -2.97
C ALA A 54 12.16 1.15 -3.10
N PHE A 55 11.40 0.76 -2.07
CA PHE A 55 9.96 0.85 -2.10
C PHE A 55 9.52 2.32 -2.04
N ASN A 56 8.90 2.79 -3.12
CA ASN A 56 8.45 4.17 -3.23
C ASN A 56 7.20 4.31 -4.11
N ALA A 57 6.46 5.40 -3.92
CA ALA A 57 5.19 5.62 -4.60
C ALA A 57 5.34 5.67 -6.13
N GLY A 58 6.41 6.26 -6.65
CA GLY A 58 6.61 6.44 -8.09
C GLY A 58 6.93 5.15 -8.86
N ALA A 59 7.56 4.18 -8.20
CA ALA A 59 7.96 2.93 -8.84
C ALA A 59 7.04 1.74 -8.50
N ASN A 60 6.41 1.75 -7.32
CA ASN A 60 5.76 0.57 -6.76
C ASN A 60 4.26 0.71 -6.58
N ILE A 61 3.71 1.94 -6.67
CA ILE A 61 2.28 2.21 -6.52
C ILE A 61 1.74 2.71 -7.86
N GLY A 62 0.77 1.98 -8.42
CA GLY A 62 0.07 2.37 -9.64
C GLY A 62 -1.39 2.74 -9.36
N ASN A 63 -1.94 3.64 -10.17
CA ASN A 63 -3.38 3.90 -10.24
C ASN A 63 -3.81 3.80 -11.72
N PRO A 64 -3.85 2.59 -12.29
CA PRO A 64 -4.05 2.40 -13.74
C PRO A 64 -5.43 2.87 -14.22
N SER A 65 -6.42 2.84 -13.34
CA SER A 65 -7.75 3.38 -13.56
C SER A 65 -8.40 3.77 -12.22
N PRO A 66 -9.38 4.69 -12.22
CA PRO A 66 -10.15 5.01 -11.02
C PRO A 66 -10.75 3.76 -10.39
N GLY A 67 -10.63 3.65 -9.07
CA GLY A 67 -11.14 2.52 -8.29
C GLY A 67 -10.13 1.40 -8.04
N PHE A 68 -8.92 1.47 -8.62
CA PHE A 68 -7.88 0.47 -8.45
C PHE A 68 -6.52 1.08 -8.13
N ILE A 69 -5.90 0.63 -7.05
CA ILE A 69 -4.53 0.97 -6.68
C ILE A 69 -3.73 -0.34 -6.71
N THR A 70 -2.68 -0.40 -7.51
CA THR A 70 -1.81 -1.57 -7.61
C THR A 70 -0.55 -1.33 -6.80
N VAL A 71 -0.09 -2.35 -6.07
CA VAL A 71 1.17 -2.34 -5.33
C VAL A 71 2.02 -3.48 -5.84
N ASN A 72 3.22 -3.17 -6.30
CA ASN A 72 4.17 -4.17 -6.80
C ASN A 72 5.57 -3.82 -6.31
N TRP A 73 6.18 -4.74 -5.56
CA TRP A 73 7.53 -4.58 -5.06
C TRP A 73 8.26 -5.92 -5.10
N PHE A 74 9.56 -5.86 -5.36
CA PHE A 74 10.44 -7.01 -5.45
C PHE A 74 11.80 -6.65 -4.86
N GLU A 75 12.35 -7.53 -4.03
CA GLU A 75 13.69 -7.36 -3.47
C GLU A 75 14.73 -7.77 -4.50
N GLN A 76 15.48 -6.79 -5.02
CA GLN A 76 16.38 -6.99 -6.15
C GLN A 76 17.61 -7.84 -5.82
N SER A 77 17.99 -7.91 -4.54
CA SER A 77 19.14 -8.69 -4.09
C SER A 77 18.78 -10.12 -3.65
N LEU A 78 17.49 -10.50 -3.72
CA LEU A 78 16.93 -11.75 -3.22
C LEU A 78 17.23 -12.04 -1.73
N ASN A 79 17.48 -11.00 -0.94
CA ASN A 79 17.63 -11.07 0.51
C ASN A 79 16.24 -10.98 1.15
N PRO A 80 15.77 -12.03 1.84
CA PRO A 80 14.44 -12.02 2.44
C PRO A 80 14.28 -10.95 3.52
N ILE A 81 13.11 -10.31 3.54
CA ILE A 81 12.77 -9.28 4.53
C ILE A 81 11.57 -9.74 5.36
N THR A 82 11.69 -9.63 6.68
CA THR A 82 10.58 -9.85 7.62
C THR A 82 10.13 -8.52 8.20
N LEU A 83 8.82 -8.25 8.14
CA LEU A 83 8.20 -7.08 8.75
C LEU A 83 7.41 -7.48 10.00
N PRO A 84 7.50 -6.73 11.11
CA PRO A 84 6.60 -6.89 12.24
C PRO A 84 5.14 -6.73 11.81
N ASN A 85 4.22 -7.47 12.44
CA ASN A 85 2.78 -7.29 12.21
C ASN A 85 2.37 -5.83 12.53
N GLY A 86 1.47 -5.28 11.70
CA GLY A 86 1.03 -3.89 11.79
C GLY A 86 2.00 -2.86 11.18
N SER A 87 3.08 -3.29 10.52
CA SER A 87 3.98 -2.37 9.81
C SER A 87 3.25 -1.66 8.66
N VAL A 88 3.39 -0.33 8.58
CA VAL A 88 2.83 0.54 7.53
C VAL A 88 3.89 0.84 6.46
#